data_AF-A0A7W4EB50-F1
#
_entry.id   AF-A0A7W4EB50-F1
#
_cell.length_a   1.000
_cell.length_b   1.000
_cell.length_c   1.000
_cell.angle_alpha   90.00
_cell.angle_beta   90.00
_cell.angle_gamma   90.00
#
_symmetry.space_group_name_H-M   'P 1'
#
loop_
_entity.id
_entity.type
_entity.pdbx_description
1 polymer ?
#
loop_
_entity_poly.entity_id
_entity_poly.type
_entity_poly.pdbx_seq_one_letter_code
_entity_poly.pdbx_strand_id
1 'polypeptide(L)'
;MRDLKRIILPLMAGSLLMGWSFASESFSERLYCQLGETSVRVYLLQEEGTFKCTEYRRLLDSYLRREYSSIMQVIANMNRGDDVDYRRALYEEKKQLFFKLFSQIKLIENAVSDFQSNFLVRSQEFIRDELSKKRQEFVSMKEDYEQQLLQSPYSTFLPKKIAQLKDIEGLIERLLTTKEMDIFVRDLGQYLTLSMQIVS
;
A
#
# COMPACT_ATOMS: atom_id res chain seq x y z
N MET A 1 22.86 -3.72 -5.62
CA MET A 1 22.42 -2.57 -6.46
C MET A 1 22.01 -2.96 -7.88
N ARG A 2 22.65 -3.94 -8.54
CA ARG A 2 22.22 -4.43 -9.87
C ARG A 2 20.89 -5.19 -9.85
N ASP A 3 20.58 -5.88 -8.77
CA ASP A 3 19.37 -6.72 -8.67
C ASP A 3 18.09 -5.91 -8.42
N LEU A 4 18.17 -4.80 -7.67
CA LEU A 4 17.00 -3.93 -7.43
C LEU A 4 16.48 -3.27 -8.72
N LYS A 5 17.41 -2.87 -9.61
CA LYS A 5 17.08 -2.34 -10.95
C LYS A 5 16.39 -3.39 -11.84
N ARG A 6 16.73 -4.66 -11.67
CA ARG A 6 16.11 -5.79 -12.40
C ARG A 6 14.76 -6.21 -11.85
N ILE A 7 14.39 -5.80 -10.63
CA ILE A 7 13.11 -6.16 -10.02
C ILE A 7 12.11 -5.01 -10.19
N ILE A 8 12.51 -3.77 -9.93
CA ILE A 8 11.62 -2.60 -10.00
C ILE A 8 11.19 -2.32 -11.45
N LEU A 9 12.10 -2.36 -12.43
CA LEU A 9 11.72 -2.07 -13.83
C LEU A 9 10.68 -3.06 -14.39
N PRO A 10 10.82 -4.39 -14.28
CA PRO A 10 9.79 -5.30 -14.78
C PRO A 10 8.54 -5.37 -13.89
N LEU A 11 8.59 -5.03 -12.60
CA LEU A 11 7.35 -4.85 -11.82
C LEU A 11 6.58 -3.60 -12.26
N MET A 12 7.29 -2.51 -12.58
CA MET A 12 6.71 -1.26 -13.10
C MET A 12 6.33 -1.34 -14.59
N ALA A 13 6.98 -2.22 -15.36
CA ALA A 13 6.66 -2.48 -16.77
C ALA A 13 5.61 -3.58 -16.95
N GLY A 14 5.57 -4.58 -16.06
CA GLY A 14 4.51 -5.58 -16.00
C GLY A 14 3.16 -4.96 -15.62
N SER A 15 3.17 -3.92 -14.79
CA SER A 15 1.99 -3.10 -14.48
C SER A 15 1.55 -2.16 -15.61
N LEU A 16 2.43 -1.87 -16.58
CA LEU A 16 2.10 -1.09 -17.78
C LEU A 16 1.40 -1.93 -18.88
N LEU A 17 1.58 -3.25 -18.89
CA LEU A 17 1.01 -4.14 -19.92
C LEU A 17 -0.30 -4.84 -19.52
N MET A 18 -0.55 -4.99 -18.21
CA MET A 18 -1.82 -5.50 -17.70
C MET A 18 -2.67 -4.32 -17.22
N GLY A 19 -3.44 -3.75 -18.15
CA GLY A 19 -4.23 -2.55 -17.94
C GLY A 19 -5.13 -2.59 -16.70
N TRP A 20 -5.31 -1.43 -16.06
CA TRP A 20 -6.38 -1.00 -15.14
C TRP A 20 -6.75 -1.88 -13.92
N SER A 21 -6.41 -3.17 -13.86
CA SER A 21 -6.59 -4.04 -12.69
C SER A 21 -5.62 -3.72 -11.54
N PHE A 22 -4.61 -2.87 -11.77
CA PHE A 22 -3.68 -2.38 -10.75
C PHE A 22 -4.25 -1.28 -9.84
N ALA A 23 -5.44 -0.73 -10.12
CA ALA A 23 -6.00 0.41 -9.38
C ALA A 23 -7.18 0.05 -8.44
N SER A 24 -7.72 -1.18 -8.51
CA SER A 24 -8.92 -1.55 -7.72
C SER A 24 -8.62 -2.20 -6.37
N GLU A 25 -7.43 -2.79 -6.20
CA GLU A 25 -7.08 -3.58 -5.02
C GLU A 25 -5.98 -2.89 -4.20
N SER A 26 -6.11 -2.84 -2.87
CA SER A 26 -5.11 -2.18 -2.01
C SER A 26 -3.74 -2.86 -2.14
N PHE A 27 -2.65 -2.10 -2.00
CA PHE A 27 -1.29 -2.62 -2.04
C PHE A 27 -1.09 -3.72 -0.98
N SER A 28 -1.77 -3.62 0.15
CA SER A 28 -1.73 -4.60 1.23
C SER A 28 -2.23 -5.99 0.82
N GLU A 29 -3.19 -6.08 -0.11
CA GLU A 29 -3.74 -7.34 -0.64
C GLU A 29 -2.77 -8.06 -1.58
N ARG A 30 -1.73 -7.35 -2.04
CA ARG A 30 -0.71 -7.90 -2.93
C ARG A 30 0.43 -8.56 -2.17
N LEU A 31 0.53 -8.31 -0.87
CA LEU A 31 1.65 -8.74 -0.04
C LEU A 31 1.49 -10.19 0.41
N TYR A 32 2.62 -10.90 0.42
CA TYR A 32 2.74 -12.25 0.96
C TYR A 32 3.51 -12.19 2.27
N CYS A 33 3.10 -13.02 3.22
CA CYS A 33 3.66 -13.10 4.55
C CYS A 33 4.22 -14.50 4.80
N GLN A 34 5.33 -14.55 5.53
CA GLN A 34 5.86 -15.75 6.16
C GLN A 34 5.82 -15.53 7.68
N LEU A 35 5.07 -16.38 8.37
CA LEU A 35 4.92 -16.30 9.83
C LEU A 35 6.00 -17.16 10.50
N GLY A 36 6.80 -16.53 11.37
CA GLY A 36 7.57 -17.21 12.40
C GLY A 36 6.85 -17.16 13.74
N GLU A 37 7.44 -17.78 14.77
CA GLU A 37 6.83 -17.81 16.12
C GLU A 37 6.67 -16.40 16.72
N THR A 38 7.61 -15.49 16.44
CA THR A 38 7.68 -14.14 17.00
C THR A 38 7.96 -13.05 15.96
N SER A 39 7.95 -13.41 14.67
CA SER A 39 8.27 -12.47 13.59
C SER A 39 7.43 -12.73 12.35
N VAL A 40 7.25 -11.70 11.53
CA VAL A 40 6.57 -11.79 10.24
C VAL A 40 7.49 -11.17 9.19
N ARG A 41 7.75 -11.91 8.11
CA ARG A 41 8.44 -11.39 6.94
C ARG A 41 7.44 -11.12 5.84
N VAL A 42 7.59 -10.00 5.15
CA VAL A 42 6.67 -9.52 4.11
C VAL A 42 7.38 -9.49 2.76
N TYR A 43 6.71 -9.98 1.72
CA TYR A 43 7.24 -10.16 0.38
C TYR A 43 6.27 -9.57 -0.66
N LEU A 44 6.83 -9.07 -1.78
CA LEU A 44 6.06 -8.58 -2.92
C LEU A 44 5.63 -9.69 -3.89
N LEU A 45 6.41 -10.76 -3.93
CA LEU A 45 6.19 -11.91 -4.80
C LEU A 45 5.98 -13.14 -3.93
N GLN A 46 5.22 -14.09 -4.46
CA GLN A 46 4.99 -15.35 -3.78
C GLN A 46 6.28 -16.18 -3.80
N GLU A 47 6.78 -16.51 -2.62
CA GLU A 47 7.89 -17.44 -2.40
C GLU A 47 7.37 -18.74 -1.75
N GLU A 48 8.18 -19.79 -1.77
CA GLU A 48 7.85 -21.06 -1.14
C GLU A 48 7.56 -20.87 0.36
N GLY A 49 6.43 -21.38 0.84
CA GLY A 49 6.01 -21.22 2.24
C GLY A 49 5.46 -19.84 2.61
N THR A 50 5.16 -18.98 1.64
CA THR A 50 4.48 -17.69 1.86
C THR A 50 3.01 -17.75 1.43
N PHE A 51 2.14 -17.04 2.15
CA PHE A 51 0.72 -16.90 1.83
C PHE A 51 0.29 -15.44 1.92
N LYS A 52 -0.87 -15.08 1.39
CA LYS A 52 -1.34 -13.68 1.43
C LYS A 52 -1.44 -13.18 2.87
N CYS A 53 -0.84 -12.03 3.14
CA CYS A 53 -0.89 -11.39 4.47
C CYS A 53 -2.34 -11.15 4.91
N THR A 54 -3.20 -10.76 3.96
CA THR A 54 -4.62 -10.51 4.20
C THR A 54 -5.40 -11.79 4.52
N GLU A 55 -5.05 -12.93 3.91
CA GLU A 55 -5.65 -14.22 4.23
C GLU A 55 -5.26 -14.69 5.63
N TYR A 56 -3.99 -14.57 5.99
CA TYR A 56 -3.53 -14.88 7.35
C TYR A 56 -4.26 -14.04 8.39
N ARG A 57 -4.35 -12.72 8.17
CA ARG A 57 -5.09 -11.83 9.07
C ARG A 57 -6.56 -12.24 9.17
N ARG A 58 -7.25 -12.51 8.06
CA ARG A 58 -8.66 -12.94 8.06
C ARG A 58 -8.85 -14.24 8.82
N LEU A 59 -7.94 -15.20 8.66
CA LEU A 59 -7.98 -16.47 9.39
C LEU A 59 -7.81 -16.26 10.90
N LEU A 60 -6.81 -15.48 11.32
CA LEU A 60 -6.56 -15.17 12.72
C LEU A 60 -7.72 -14.39 13.35
N ASP A 61 -8.30 -13.42 12.64
CA ASP A 61 -9.49 -12.69 13.08
C ASP A 61 -10.68 -13.64 13.32
N SER A 62 -10.86 -14.65 12.45
CA SER A 62 -11.89 -15.67 12.61
C SER A 62 -11.67 -16.47 13.89
N TYR A 63 -10.44 -16.94 14.14
CA TYR A 63 -10.10 -17.65 15.36
C TYR A 63 -10.25 -16.78 16.61
N LEU A 64 -9.82 -15.53 16.56
CA LEU A 64 -9.94 -14.57 17.66
C LEU A 64 -11.41 -14.35 18.05
N ARG A 65 -12.31 -14.21 17.07
CA ARG A 65 -13.76 -14.07 17.31
C ARG A 65 -14.37 -15.32 17.94
N ARG A 66 -13.98 -16.51 17.47
CA ARG A 66 -14.43 -17.78 18.08
C ARG A 66 -13.96 -17.89 19.52
N GLU A 67 -12.71 -17.53 19.77
CA GLU A 67 -12.11 -17.60 21.10
C GLU A 67 -12.77 -16.62 22.07
N TYR A 68 -13.04 -15.40 21.62
CA TYR A 68 -13.83 -14.43 22.38
C TYR A 68 -15.22 -14.97 22.76
N SER A 69 -15.92 -15.58 21.79
CA SER A 69 -17.23 -16.20 22.06
C SER A 69 -17.12 -17.33 23.09
N SER A 70 -16.07 -18.16 23.01
CA SER A 70 -15.80 -19.21 23.99
C SER A 70 -15.56 -18.64 25.39
N ILE A 71 -14.77 -17.56 25.51
CA ILE A 71 -14.53 -16.88 26.79
C ILE A 71 -15.85 -16.40 27.40
N MET A 72 -16.71 -15.77 26.60
CA MET A 72 -18.02 -15.28 27.06
C MET A 72 -18.93 -16.41 27.57
N GLN A 73 -18.88 -17.58 26.93
CA GLN A 73 -19.63 -18.76 27.39
C GLN A 73 -19.08 -19.29 28.72
N VAL A 74 -17.75 -19.31 28.90
CA VAL A 74 -17.14 -19.73 30.18
C VAL A 74 -17.55 -18.79 31.31
N ILE A 75 -17.52 -17.47 31.07
CA ILE A 75 -17.99 -16.46 32.02
C ILE A 75 -19.46 -16.70 32.39
N ALA A 76 -20.32 -16.93 31.39
CA ALA A 76 -21.74 -17.18 31.62
C ALA A 76 -22.00 -18.42 32.48
N ASN A 77 -21.27 -19.51 32.26
CA ASN A 77 -21.39 -20.74 33.05
C ASN A 77 -20.84 -20.57 34.47
N MET A 78 -19.71 -19.88 34.61
CA MET A 78 -19.15 -19.55 35.92
C MET A 78 -20.11 -18.70 36.77
N ASN A 79 -20.80 -17.74 36.15
CA ASN A 79 -21.83 -16.92 36.82
C ASN A 79 -23.07 -17.73 37.26
N ARG A 80 -23.30 -18.91 36.68
CA ARG A 80 -24.37 -19.84 37.11
C ARG A 80 -23.95 -20.74 38.27
N GLY A 81 -22.67 -20.72 38.66
CA GLY A 81 -22.12 -21.56 39.72
C GLY A 81 -21.66 -22.95 39.26
N ASP A 82 -21.62 -23.20 37.95
CA ASP A 82 -21.23 -24.49 37.39
C ASP A 82 -19.72 -24.71 37.48
N ASP A 83 -19.26 -25.68 38.29
CA ASP A 83 -17.88 -26.17 38.35
C ASP A 83 -16.83 -25.02 38.32
N VAL A 84 -16.95 -24.11 39.29
CA VAL A 84 -16.29 -22.79 39.27
C VAL A 84 -14.77 -22.90 39.13
N ASP A 85 -14.13 -23.86 39.79
CA ASP A 85 -12.67 -24.01 39.74
C ASP A 85 -12.21 -24.49 38.35
N TYR A 86 -12.89 -25.46 37.76
CA TYR A 86 -12.63 -25.88 36.38
C TYR A 86 -12.86 -24.73 35.39
N ARG A 87 -13.97 -23.99 35.52
CA ARG A 87 -14.29 -22.85 34.64
C ARG A 87 -13.28 -21.72 34.76
N ARG A 88 -12.73 -21.46 35.95
CA ARG A 88 -11.68 -20.48 36.14
C ARG A 88 -10.39 -20.87 35.42
N ALA A 89 -9.97 -22.14 35.51
CA ALA A 89 -8.81 -22.64 34.79
C ALA A 89 -9.01 -22.54 33.28
N LEU A 90 -10.18 -22.96 32.79
CA LEU A 90 -10.54 -22.86 31.37
C LEU A 90 -10.57 -21.41 30.88
N TYR A 91 -11.06 -20.47 31.70
CA TYR A 91 -11.05 -19.04 31.36
C TYR A 91 -9.63 -18.51 31.14
N GLU A 92 -8.68 -18.82 32.03
CA GLU A 92 -7.31 -18.36 31.88
C GLU A 92 -6.61 -18.99 30.66
N GLU A 93 -6.85 -20.27 30.37
CA GLU A 93 -6.36 -20.92 29.14
C GLU A 93 -6.87 -20.20 27.88
N LYS A 94 -8.19 -19.98 27.80
CA LYS A 94 -8.84 -19.32 26.66
C LYS A 94 -8.33 -17.88 26.48
N LYS A 95 -8.18 -17.15 27.58
CA LYS A 95 -7.63 -15.80 27.61
C LYS A 95 -6.18 -15.75 27.11
N GLN A 96 -5.34 -16.70 27.49
CA GLN A 96 -3.97 -16.79 26.96
C GLN A 96 -3.96 -17.02 25.44
N LEU A 97 -4.81 -17.92 24.94
CA LEU A 97 -4.94 -18.17 23.50
C LEU A 97 -5.43 -16.92 22.76
N PHE A 98 -6.43 -16.21 23.31
CA PHE A 98 -6.92 -14.95 22.76
C PHE A 98 -5.79 -13.92 22.61
N PHE A 99 -4.98 -13.72 23.66
CA PHE A 99 -3.86 -12.78 23.58
C PHE A 99 -2.78 -13.21 22.60
N LYS A 100 -2.52 -14.52 22.46
CA LYS A 100 -1.59 -15.04 21.45
C LYS A 100 -2.09 -14.79 20.02
N LEU A 101 -3.37 -14.99 19.76
CA LEU A 101 -3.97 -14.71 18.45
C LEU A 101 -3.93 -13.20 18.15
N PHE A 102 -4.28 -12.37 19.13
CA PHE A 102 -4.26 -10.92 19.00
C PHE A 102 -2.85 -10.39 18.73
N SER A 103 -1.83 -10.91 19.44
CA SER A 103 -0.45 -10.51 19.21
C SER A 103 0.05 -10.90 17.82
N GLN A 104 -0.32 -12.07 17.30
CA GLN A 104 -0.01 -12.48 15.93
C GLN A 104 -0.65 -11.55 14.88
N ILE A 105 -1.90 -11.15 15.07
CA ILE A 105 -2.55 -10.15 14.20
C ILE A 105 -1.76 -8.85 14.20
N LYS A 106 -1.38 -8.35 15.38
CA LYS A 106 -0.59 -7.11 15.50
C LYS A 106 0.79 -7.22 14.88
N LEU A 107 1.45 -8.37 14.98
CA LEU A 107 2.72 -8.61 14.30
C LEU A 107 2.58 -8.51 12.78
N ILE A 108 1.51 -9.08 12.19
CA ILE A 108 1.25 -8.97 10.75
C ILE A 108 0.94 -7.52 10.36
N GLU A 109 0.05 -6.83 11.09
CA GLU A 109 -0.32 -5.45 10.79
C GLU A 109 0.90 -4.51 10.82
N ASN A 110 1.73 -4.63 11.86
CA ASN A 110 2.94 -3.84 11.99
C ASN A 110 3.95 -4.17 10.89
N ALA A 111 4.20 -5.45 10.61
CA ALA A 111 5.14 -5.85 9.57
C ALA A 111 4.71 -5.37 8.17
N VAL A 112 3.41 -5.43 7.86
CA VAL A 112 2.84 -4.90 6.60
C VAL A 112 3.00 -3.38 6.54
N SER A 113 2.67 -2.66 7.61
CA SER A 113 2.81 -1.21 7.70
C SER A 113 4.26 -0.76 7.53
N ASP A 114 5.19 -1.40 8.25
CA ASP A 114 6.63 -1.12 8.18
C ASP A 114 7.18 -1.42 6.79
N PHE A 115 6.75 -2.54 6.18
CA PHE A 115 7.12 -2.88 4.82
C PHE A 115 6.66 -1.81 3.83
N GLN A 116 5.37 -1.42 3.89
CA GLN A 116 4.80 -0.41 3.00
C GLN A 116 5.50 0.94 3.13
N SER A 117 5.75 1.39 4.36
CA SER A 117 6.45 2.65 4.64
C SER A 117 7.88 2.63 4.07
N ASN A 118 8.65 1.56 4.35
CA ASN A 118 10.01 1.43 3.84
C ASN A 118 10.05 1.31 2.31
N PHE A 119 9.10 0.58 1.72
CA PHE A 119 9.00 0.43 0.27
C PHE A 119 8.64 1.75 -0.41
N LEU A 120 7.73 2.53 0.19
CA LEU A 120 7.37 3.86 -0.29
C LEU A 120 8.57 4.81 -0.30
N VAL A 121 9.28 4.92 0.83
CA VAL A 121 10.45 5.80 0.94
C VAL A 121 11.49 5.46 -0.11
N ARG A 122 11.82 4.17 -0.27
CA ARG A 122 12.78 3.71 -1.29
C ARG A 122 12.31 3.96 -2.71
N SER A 123 11.01 3.79 -2.96
CA SER A 123 10.41 4.05 -4.28
C SER A 123 10.46 5.55 -4.61
N GLN A 124 10.17 6.42 -3.65
CA GLN A 124 10.28 7.86 -3.78
C GLN A 124 11.73 8.30 -4.01
N GLU A 125 12.68 7.76 -3.25
CA GLU A 125 14.12 8.01 -3.45
C GLU A 125 14.56 7.60 -4.85
N PHE A 126 14.11 6.43 -5.34
CA PHE A 126 14.48 5.92 -6.65
C PHE A 126 14.03 6.82 -7.81
N ILE A 127 12.84 7.42 -7.70
CA ILE A 127 12.27 8.27 -8.78
C ILE A 127 12.52 9.77 -8.57
N ARG A 128 13.10 10.18 -7.44
CA ARG A 128 13.16 11.59 -7.01
C ARG A 128 13.83 12.49 -8.03
N ASP A 129 15.04 12.11 -8.45
CA ASP A 129 15.86 12.97 -9.32
C ASP A 129 15.23 13.13 -10.70
N GLU A 130 14.75 12.01 -11.27
CA GLU A 130 14.08 12.01 -12.57
C GLU A 130 12.79 12.82 -12.54
N LEU A 131 11.93 12.61 -11.55
CA LEU A 131 10.68 13.37 -11.43
C LEU A 131 10.93 14.85 -11.15
N SER A 132 11.94 15.19 -10.36
CA SER A 132 12.29 16.59 -10.08
C SER A 132 12.77 17.30 -11.34
N LYS A 133 13.60 16.63 -12.15
CA LYS A 133 14.02 17.13 -13.46
C LYS A 133 12.83 17.30 -14.40
N LYS A 134 11.96 16.30 -14.49
CA LYS A 134 10.75 16.39 -15.32
C LYS A 134 9.82 17.50 -14.89
N ARG A 135 9.66 17.73 -13.58
CA ARG A 135 8.89 18.87 -13.07
C ARG A 135 9.47 20.20 -13.55
N GLN A 136 10.79 20.36 -13.51
CA GLN A 136 11.44 21.58 -14.02
C GLN A 136 11.22 21.77 -15.52
N GLU A 137 11.32 20.69 -16.32
CA GLU A 137 11.02 20.73 -17.75
C GLU A 137 9.56 21.16 -18.01
N PHE A 138 8.60 20.63 -17.26
CA PHE A 138 7.18 21.00 -17.40
C PHE A 138 6.89 22.43 -16.96
N VAL A 139 7.53 22.91 -15.89
CA VAL A 139 7.41 24.31 -15.44
C VAL A 139 7.89 25.26 -16.52
N SER A 140 9.08 25.01 -17.10
CA SER A 140 9.61 25.82 -18.20
C SER A 140 8.69 25.82 -19.42
N MET A 141 8.18 24.65 -19.83
CA MET A 141 7.26 24.54 -20.96
C MET A 141 5.93 25.28 -20.71
N LYS A 142 5.45 25.23 -19.47
CA LYS A 142 4.23 25.94 -19.06
C LYS A 142 4.42 27.45 -19.13
N GLU A 143 5.55 27.96 -18.63
CA GLU A 143 5.90 29.39 -18.72
C GLU A 143 5.96 29.87 -20.17
N ASP A 144 6.57 29.09 -21.06
CA ASP A 144 6.60 29.38 -22.50
C ASP A 144 5.18 29.46 -23.11
N TYR A 145 4.30 28.51 -22.77
CA TYR A 145 2.90 28.53 -23.24
C TYR A 145 2.09 29.68 -22.66
N GLU A 146 2.33 30.06 -21.40
CA GLU A 146 1.70 31.23 -20.78
C GLU A 146 2.13 32.52 -21.51
N GLN A 147 3.40 32.64 -21.89
CA GLN A 147 3.88 33.78 -22.72
C GLN A 147 3.28 33.78 -24.13
N GLN A 148 3.18 32.63 -24.78
CA GLN A 148 2.53 32.52 -26.09
C GLN A 148 1.04 32.87 -26.02
N LEU A 149 0.36 32.56 -24.92
CA LEU A 149 -1.06 32.90 -24.73
C LEU A 149 -1.25 34.42 -24.61
N LEU A 150 -0.30 35.15 -24.01
CA LEU A 150 -0.32 36.61 -23.99
C LEU A 150 -0.20 37.21 -25.40
N GLN A 151 0.56 36.56 -26.28
CA GLN A 151 0.73 36.96 -27.68
C GLN A 151 -0.44 36.50 -28.57
N SER A 152 -1.14 35.44 -28.19
CA SER A 152 -2.28 34.86 -28.93
C SER A 152 -3.47 34.58 -27.99
N PRO A 153 -4.17 35.63 -27.52
CA PRO A 153 -5.17 35.50 -26.46
C PRO A 153 -6.44 34.73 -26.87
N TYR A 154 -6.67 34.54 -28.18
CA TYR A 154 -7.81 33.80 -28.71
C TYR A 154 -7.51 32.30 -28.94
N SER A 155 -6.31 31.82 -28.58
CA SER A 155 -5.96 30.40 -28.69
C SER A 155 -6.78 29.54 -27.73
N THR A 156 -7.52 28.57 -28.26
CA THR A 156 -8.27 27.58 -27.46
C THR A 156 -7.41 26.36 -27.08
N PHE A 157 -6.22 26.24 -27.67
CA PHE A 157 -5.29 25.13 -27.46
C PHE A 157 -4.34 25.38 -26.28
N LEU A 158 -3.75 26.57 -26.19
CA LEU A 158 -2.77 26.90 -25.16
C LEU A 158 -3.31 26.75 -23.73
N PRO A 159 -4.54 27.21 -23.39
CA PRO A 159 -5.09 26.99 -22.05
C PRO A 159 -5.22 25.51 -21.68
N LYS A 160 -5.55 24.65 -22.64
CA LYS A 160 -5.65 23.20 -22.42
C LYS A 160 -4.29 22.58 -22.13
N LYS A 161 -3.24 22.97 -22.86
CA LYS A 161 -1.88 22.50 -22.62
C LYS A 161 -1.33 22.97 -21.27
N ILE A 162 -1.58 24.23 -20.90
CA ILE A 162 -1.21 24.77 -19.58
C ILE A 162 -1.90 23.98 -18.46
N ALA A 163 -3.20 23.68 -18.60
CA ALA A 163 -3.93 22.87 -17.62
C ALA A 163 -3.34 21.45 -17.47
N GLN A 164 -3.05 20.78 -18.60
CA GLN A 164 -2.41 19.46 -18.60
C GLN A 164 -1.06 19.47 -17.88
N LEU A 165 -0.23 20.49 -18.12
CA LEU A 165 1.06 20.62 -17.43
C LEU A 165 0.89 20.85 -15.92
N LYS A 166 -0.08 21.68 -15.50
CA LYS A 166 -0.41 21.87 -14.08
C LYS A 166 -0.86 20.58 -13.41
N ASP A 167 -1.67 19.76 -14.08
CA ASP A 167 -2.12 18.47 -13.55
C ASP A 167 -0.94 17.51 -13.32
N ILE A 168 0.01 17.46 -14.27
CA ILE A 168 1.21 16.63 -14.18
C ILE A 168 2.16 17.13 -13.09
N GLU A 169 2.39 18.45 -13.00
CA GLU A 169 3.18 19.03 -11.91
C GLU A 169 2.61 18.66 -10.54
N GLY A 170 1.28 18.76 -10.38
CA GLY A 170 0.59 18.37 -9.15
C GLY A 170 0.72 16.87 -8.85
N LEU A 171 0.69 16.02 -9.87
CA LEU A 171 0.93 14.58 -9.71
C LEU A 171 2.36 14.27 -9.26
N ILE A 172 3.36 14.93 -9.85
CA ILE A 172 4.76 14.77 -9.45
C ILE A 172 4.93 15.17 -7.98
N GLU A 173 4.34 16.29 -7.57
CA GLU A 173 4.41 16.75 -6.19
C GLU A 173 3.78 15.73 -5.22
N ARG A 174 2.60 15.18 -5.56
CA ARG A 174 1.97 14.13 -4.73
C ARG A 174 2.81 12.85 -4.68
N LEU A 175 3.42 12.44 -5.78
CA LEU A 175 4.32 11.28 -5.82
C LEU A 175 5.50 11.44 -4.86
N LEU A 176 6.09 12.64 -4.79
CA LEU A 176 7.26 12.92 -3.96
C LEU A 176 6.93 13.15 -2.48
N THR A 177 5.67 13.42 -2.14
CA THR A 177 5.27 13.87 -0.79
C THR A 177 4.26 12.97 -0.08
N THR A 178 3.59 12.06 -0.81
CA THR A 178 2.63 11.13 -0.21
C THR A 178 3.27 10.25 0.87
N LYS A 179 2.48 9.90 1.87
CA LYS A 179 2.83 8.98 2.97
C LYS A 179 2.15 7.62 2.84
N GLU A 180 1.31 7.45 1.82
CA GLU A 180 0.51 6.25 1.61
C GLU A 180 0.94 5.56 0.31
N MET A 181 1.28 4.28 0.42
CA MET A 181 1.73 3.48 -0.72
C MET A 181 0.65 3.34 -1.79
N ASP A 182 -0.62 3.23 -1.40
CA ASP A 182 -1.75 3.15 -2.32
C ASP A 182 -1.89 4.42 -3.17
N ILE A 183 -1.74 5.60 -2.54
CA ILE A 183 -1.72 6.88 -3.25
C ILE A 183 -0.54 6.94 -4.21
N PHE A 184 0.65 6.51 -3.76
CA PHE A 184 1.85 6.49 -4.60
C PHE A 184 1.67 5.64 -5.87
N VAL A 185 1.18 4.40 -5.73
CA VAL A 185 0.96 3.51 -6.88
C VAL A 185 -0.05 4.09 -7.86
N ARG A 186 -1.18 4.61 -7.34
CA ARG A 186 -2.23 5.20 -8.16
C ARG A 186 -1.71 6.42 -8.93
N ASP A 187 -1.10 7.36 -8.22
CA ASP A 187 -0.62 8.61 -8.81
C ASP A 187 0.53 8.36 -9.80
N LEU A 188 1.32 7.29 -9.57
CA LEU A 188 2.37 6.89 -10.52
C LEU A 188 1.76 6.38 -11.82
N GLY A 189 0.73 5.55 -11.73
CA GLY A 189 -0.01 5.09 -12.91
C GLY A 189 -0.63 6.25 -13.70
N GLN A 190 -1.21 7.24 -13.01
CA GLN A 190 -1.74 8.45 -13.63
C GLN A 190 -0.65 9.28 -14.30
N TYR A 191 0.48 9.50 -13.61
CA TYR A 191 1.64 10.21 -14.15
C TYR A 191 2.18 9.54 -15.42
N LEU A 192 2.36 8.23 -15.42
CA LEU A 192 2.83 7.48 -16.59
C LEU A 192 1.84 7.60 -17.76
N THR A 193 0.54 7.54 -17.49
CA THR A 193 -0.51 7.69 -18.52
C THR A 193 -0.49 9.08 -19.16
N LEU A 194 -0.43 10.14 -18.34
CA LEU A 194 -0.46 11.52 -18.82
C LEU A 194 0.86 11.94 -19.48
N SER A 195 2.00 11.49 -18.97
CA SER A 195 3.30 11.80 -19.58
C SER A 195 3.46 11.19 -20.98
N MET A 196 2.92 9.99 -21.23
CA MET A 196 2.90 9.39 -22.57
C MET A 196 2.12 10.21 -23.59
N GLN A 197 1.04 10.90 -23.17
CA GLN A 197 0.22 11.74 -24.07
C GLN A 197 0.89 13.07 -24.46
N ILE A 198 1.96 13.47 -23.78
CA ILE A 198 2.72 14.69 -24.10
C ILE A 198 3.89 14.41 -25.03
N VAL A 199 4.45 13.19 -24.98
CA VAL A 199 5.59 12.78 -25.81
C VAL A 199 5.15 12.29 -27.20
N SER A 200 3.88 11.90 -27.36
CA SER A 200 3.24 11.58 -28.65
C SER A 200 2.73 12.81 -29.39
#